data_AF-A0A2H3SC66-F1
#
_entry.id   AF-A0A2H3SC66-F1
#
_cell.length_a   1.000
_cell.length_b   1.000
_cell.length_c   1.000
_cell.angle_alpha   90.00
_cell.angle_beta   90.00
_cell.angle_gamma   90.00
#
_symmetry.space_group_name_H-M   'P 1'
#
loop_
_entity.id
_entity.type
_entity.pdbx_description
1 polymer ?
#
loop_
_entity_poly.entity_id
_entity_poly.type
_entity_poly.pdbx_seq_one_letter_code
_entity_poly.pdbx_strand_id
1 'polypeptide(L)'
;MGTWLRQKLSPEQTLQQRNTHSAMKWLQNWKIKIEIIIPMLSAAEQRTLEQRMQKRQVKEFMGAFGGLVEHCFMSCVDDFTSKAISTRESGCINRCVQKWMASQQRISDRFQEHNAQLTAQMNK
;
A
#
# COMPACT_ATOMS: atom_id res chain seq x y z
N MET A 1 65.69 42.32 4.11
CA MET A 1 64.48 43.16 3.90
C MET A 1 63.56 42.37 2.97
N GLY A 2 62.28 42.16 3.21
CA GLY A 2 61.36 42.55 4.28
C GLY A 2 60.24 41.48 4.32
N THR A 3 59.71 41.08 5.48
CA THR A 3 58.65 41.76 6.27
C THR A 3 57.33 41.94 5.53
N TRP A 4 56.42 40.99 5.81
CA TRP A 4 54.98 41.11 6.01
C TRP A 4 54.33 42.49 5.81
N LEU A 5 53.42 42.58 4.84
CA LEU A 5 52.30 43.52 4.89
C LEU A 5 50.99 42.82 4.53
N ARG A 6 50.13 42.79 5.55
CA ARG A 6 48.73 42.41 5.58
C ARG A 6 47.94 43.24 4.56
N GLN A 7 47.58 42.65 3.42
CA GLN A 7 46.61 43.27 2.50
C GLN A 7 45.21 43.09 3.09
N LYS A 8 44.56 44.19 3.51
CA LYS A 8 43.13 44.19 3.84
C LYS A 8 42.35 43.74 2.60
N LEU A 9 41.58 42.67 2.73
CA LEU A 9 40.70 42.18 1.67
C LEU A 9 39.53 43.16 1.45
N SER A 10 39.29 43.49 0.19
CA SER A 10 38.19 44.33 -0.31
C SER A 10 36.81 43.75 0.06
N PRO A 11 35.77 44.59 0.21
CA PRO A 11 34.39 44.16 0.49
C PRO A 11 33.83 43.14 -0.52
N GLU A 12 34.43 43.00 -1.70
CA GLU A 12 34.06 42.01 -2.72
C GLU A 12 34.23 40.55 -2.26
N GLN A 13 35.17 40.27 -1.34
CA GLN A 13 35.39 38.89 -0.85
C GLN A 13 34.34 38.41 0.15
N THR A 14 33.51 39.30 0.71
CA THR A 14 32.41 38.90 1.60
C THR A 14 31.20 38.33 0.85
N LEU A 15 31.09 38.58 -0.46
CA LEU A 15 30.06 37.97 -1.32
C LEU A 15 30.34 36.48 -1.59
N GLN A 16 31.60 36.07 -1.68
CA GLN A 16 31.98 34.67 -1.92
C GLN A 16 31.68 33.76 -0.71
N GLN A 17 31.79 34.27 0.52
CA GLN A 17 31.46 33.52 1.75
C GLN A 17 29.95 33.31 1.95
N ARG A 18 29.10 34.21 1.45
CA ARG A 18 27.64 33.99 1.45
C ARG A 18 27.21 32.88 0.47
N ASN A 19 27.99 32.70 -0.60
CA ASN A 19 27.73 31.66 -1.61
C ASN A 19 28.08 30.25 -1.10
N THR A 20 29.10 30.11 -0.25
CA THR A 20 29.45 28.81 0.38
C THR A 20 28.45 28.41 1.47
N HIS A 21 27.93 29.37 2.24
CA HIS A 21 26.83 29.14 3.18
C HIS A 21 25.54 28.70 2.46
N SER A 22 25.24 29.28 1.31
CA SER A 22 24.09 28.90 0.50
C SER A 22 24.24 27.51 -0.14
N ALA A 23 25.45 27.16 -0.60
CA ALA A 23 25.74 25.83 -1.14
C ALA A 23 25.65 24.72 -0.07
N MET A 24 26.14 24.97 1.15
CA MET A 24 25.98 24.04 2.28
C MET A 24 24.51 23.88 2.70
N LYS A 25 23.73 24.97 2.70
CA LYS A 25 22.29 24.93 2.95
C LYS A 25 21.54 24.18 1.85
N TRP A 26 21.95 24.33 0.59
CA TRP A 26 21.44 23.57 -0.55
C TRP A 26 21.71 22.08 -0.41
N LEU A 27 22.93 21.67 -0.03
CA LEU A 27 23.29 20.27 0.20
C LEU A 27 22.55 19.67 1.41
N GLN A 28 22.42 20.40 2.53
CA GLN A 28 21.62 19.95 3.68
C GLN A 28 20.14 19.81 3.33
N ASN A 29 19.54 20.79 2.66
CA ASN A 29 18.13 20.75 2.27
C ASN A 29 17.86 19.68 1.21
N TRP A 30 18.83 19.40 0.32
CA TRP A 30 18.78 18.33 -0.67
C TRP A 30 18.94 16.94 -0.03
N LYS A 31 19.85 16.78 0.94
CA LYS A 31 20.01 15.55 1.74
C LYS A 31 18.75 15.24 2.57
N ILE A 32 18.13 16.26 3.19
CA ILE A 32 16.83 16.18 3.88
C ILE A 32 15.71 15.80 2.90
N LYS A 33 15.69 16.37 1.68
CA LYS A 33 14.71 16.00 0.64
C LYS A 33 14.87 14.55 0.15
N ILE A 34 16.10 14.06 0.03
CA ILE A 34 16.40 12.69 -0.41
C ILE A 34 15.99 11.66 0.66
N GLU A 35 16.19 11.95 1.94
CA GLU A 35 15.79 11.05 3.04
C GLU A 35 14.27 10.99 3.26
N ILE A 36 13.49 12.01 2.87
CA ILE A 36 12.01 12.05 3.03
C ILE A 36 11.26 11.40 1.85
N ILE A 37 11.87 11.27 0.67
CA ILE A 37 11.18 10.85 -0.57
C ILE A 37 11.19 9.32 -0.80
N ILE A 38 11.99 8.54 -0.09
CA ILE A 38 11.94 7.07 -0.17
C ILE A 38 11.02 6.58 0.95
N PRO A 39 9.83 6.01 0.68
CA PRO A 39 9.08 5.32 1.73
C PRO A 39 10.00 4.21 2.25
N MET A 40 10.28 4.30 3.54
CA MET A 40 11.35 3.62 4.27
C MET A 40 11.31 2.07 4.15
N LEU A 41 11.81 1.52 3.04
CA LEU A 41 12.16 0.11 2.86
C LEU A 41 13.38 0.05 1.93
N SER A 42 14.43 -0.71 2.28
CA SER A 42 15.55 -0.95 1.37
C SER A 42 15.08 -1.72 0.13
N ALA A 43 15.77 -1.57 -1.00
CA ALA A 43 15.39 -2.27 -2.25
C ALA A 43 15.34 -3.81 -2.09
N ALA A 44 16.05 -4.38 -1.12
CA ALA A 44 15.98 -5.80 -0.77
C ALA A 44 14.72 -6.14 0.06
N GLU A 45 14.34 -5.27 0.99
CA GLU A 45 13.10 -5.41 1.77
C GLU A 45 11.87 -5.21 0.90
N GLN A 46 11.91 -4.29 -0.07
CA GLN A 46 10.83 -4.05 -1.04
C GLN A 46 10.50 -5.34 -1.82
N ARG A 47 11.52 -6.03 -2.34
CA ARG A 47 11.36 -7.30 -3.05
C ARG A 47 10.83 -8.41 -2.14
N THR A 48 11.29 -8.45 -0.89
CA THR A 48 10.80 -9.42 0.09
C THR A 48 9.33 -9.17 0.44
N LEU A 49 8.94 -7.90 0.57
CA LEU A 49 7.56 -7.49 0.80
C LEU A 49 6.67 -7.87 -0.39
N GLU A 50 7.09 -7.57 -1.62
CA GLU A 50 6.37 -7.94 -2.84
C GLU A 50 6.15 -9.46 -2.91
N GLN A 51 7.19 -10.26 -2.66
CA GLN A 51 7.07 -11.71 -2.61
C GLN A 51 6.07 -12.19 -1.53
N ARG A 52 6.07 -11.54 -0.37
CA ARG A 52 5.10 -11.84 0.70
C ARG A 52 3.69 -11.44 0.31
N MET A 53 3.50 -10.30 -0.35
CA MET A 53 2.19 -9.85 -0.84
C MET A 53 1.63 -10.80 -1.90
N GLN A 54 2.44 -11.25 -2.84
CA GLN A 54 2.04 -12.23 -3.85
C GLN A 54 1.59 -13.56 -3.22
N LYS A 55 2.36 -14.09 -2.27
CA LYS A 55 1.99 -15.29 -1.52
C LYS A 55 0.69 -15.09 -0.73
N ARG A 56 0.52 -13.91 -0.14
CA ARG A 56 -0.67 -13.56 0.63
C ARG A 56 -1.92 -13.50 -0.24
N GLN A 57 -1.82 -12.93 -1.44
CA GLN A 57 -2.94 -12.86 -2.39
C GLN A 57 -3.49 -14.25 -2.74
N VAL A 58 -2.62 -15.23 -2.99
CA VAL A 58 -3.06 -16.62 -3.26
C VAL A 58 -3.75 -17.23 -2.05
N LYS A 59 -3.19 -17.03 -0.85
CA LYS A 59 -3.79 -17.54 0.40
C LYS A 59 -5.17 -16.93 0.65
N GLU A 60 -5.30 -15.63 0.45
CA GLU A 60 -6.57 -14.89 0.60
C GLU A 60 -7.60 -15.38 -0.41
N PHE A 61 -7.19 -15.60 -1.67
CA PHE A 61 -8.06 -16.19 -2.68
C PHE A 61 -8.54 -17.59 -2.29
N MET A 62 -7.65 -18.47 -1.83
CA MET A 62 -8.04 -19.82 -1.41
C MET A 62 -8.99 -19.81 -0.21
N GLY A 63 -8.80 -18.87 0.74
CA GLY A 63 -9.74 -18.67 1.84
C GLY A 63 -11.11 -18.20 1.36
N ALA A 64 -11.16 -17.23 0.45
CA ALA A 64 -12.40 -16.72 -0.12
C ALA A 64 -13.14 -17.80 -0.93
N PHE A 65 -12.41 -18.61 -1.70
CA PHE A 65 -12.96 -19.73 -2.43
C PHE A 65 -13.53 -20.80 -1.49
N GLY A 66 -12.81 -21.14 -0.41
CA GLY A 66 -13.28 -22.08 0.61
C GLY A 66 -14.61 -21.64 1.24
N GLY A 67 -14.70 -20.38 1.67
CA GLY A 67 -15.94 -19.84 2.24
C GLY A 67 -17.10 -19.79 1.24
N LEU A 68 -16.83 -19.48 -0.03
CA LEU A 68 -17.85 -19.53 -1.10
C LEU A 68 -18.41 -20.95 -1.27
N VAL A 69 -17.52 -21.94 -1.38
CA VAL A 69 -17.91 -23.35 -1.59
C VAL A 69 -18.73 -23.85 -0.40
N GLU A 70 -18.29 -23.60 0.83
CA GLU A 70 -19.00 -23.99 2.05
C GLU A 70 -20.40 -23.36 2.10
N HIS A 71 -20.51 -22.05 1.88
CA HIS A 71 -21.78 -21.33 1.94
C HIS A 71 -22.78 -21.84 0.90
N CYS A 72 -22.35 -22.00 -0.35
CA CYS A 72 -23.23 -22.46 -1.41
C CYS A 72 -23.59 -23.94 -1.27
N PHE A 73 -22.68 -24.78 -0.79
CA PHE A 73 -23.00 -26.18 -0.50
C PHE A 73 -24.07 -26.28 0.59
N MET A 74 -23.89 -25.61 1.73
CA MET A 74 -24.85 -25.63 2.85
C MET A 74 -26.22 -25.04 2.50
N SER A 75 -26.27 -24.09 1.56
CA SER A 75 -27.52 -23.41 1.19
C SER A 75 -28.27 -24.10 0.04
N CYS A 76 -27.57 -24.84 -0.82
CA CYS A 76 -28.14 -25.35 -2.07
C CYS A 76 -28.14 -26.87 -2.21
N VAL A 77 -27.30 -27.60 -1.46
CA VAL A 77 -27.26 -29.07 -1.51
C VAL A 77 -28.00 -29.61 -0.30
N ASP A 78 -29.23 -30.05 -0.54
CA ASP A 78 -30.17 -30.51 0.49
C ASP A 78 -30.64 -31.96 0.25
N ASP A 79 -30.36 -32.54 -0.93
CA ASP A 79 -30.74 -33.90 -1.30
C ASP A 79 -29.52 -34.84 -1.31
N PHE A 80 -29.52 -35.79 -0.37
CA PHE A 80 -28.45 -36.79 -0.21
C PHE A 80 -28.86 -38.18 -0.70
N THR A 81 -29.92 -38.29 -1.51
CA THR A 81 -30.37 -39.58 -2.08
C THR A 81 -29.48 -40.09 -3.23
N SER A 82 -28.65 -39.22 -3.82
CA SER A 82 -27.77 -39.55 -4.94
C SER A 82 -26.37 -38.97 -4.77
N LYS A 83 -25.38 -39.57 -5.44
CA LYS A 83 -23.99 -39.06 -5.46
C LYS A 83 -23.78 -37.88 -6.43
N ALA A 84 -24.77 -37.58 -7.26
CA ALA A 84 -24.70 -36.54 -8.27
C ALA A 84 -25.56 -35.34 -7.87
N ILE A 85 -25.08 -34.15 -8.18
CA ILE A 85 -25.85 -32.90 -8.01
C ILE A 85 -27.03 -32.93 -8.98
N SER A 86 -28.23 -32.70 -8.47
CA SER A 86 -29.44 -32.58 -9.29
C SER A 86 -29.44 -31.27 -10.09
N THR A 87 -30.24 -31.20 -11.16
CA THR A 87 -30.40 -29.97 -11.97
C THR A 87 -30.90 -28.79 -11.13
N ARG A 88 -31.74 -29.05 -10.11
CA ARG A 88 -32.24 -28.01 -9.20
C ARG A 88 -31.11 -27.41 -8.37
N GLU A 89 -30.29 -28.26 -7.76
CA GLU A 89 -29.16 -27.85 -6.92
C GLU A 89 -28.08 -27.15 -7.76
N SER A 90 -27.77 -27.67 -8.96
CA SER A 90 -26.85 -27.01 -9.89
C SER A 90 -27.30 -25.59 -10.24
N GLY A 91 -28.60 -25.40 -10.52
CA GLY A 91 -29.18 -24.08 -10.75
C GLY A 91 -29.11 -23.17 -9.51
N CYS A 92 -29.29 -23.72 -8.31
CA CYS A 92 -29.13 -22.98 -7.06
C CYS A 92 -27.68 -22.52 -6.86
N ILE A 93 -26.71 -23.42 -7.02
CA ILE A 93 -25.28 -23.14 -6.84
C ILE A 93 -24.84 -22.00 -7.77
N ASN A 94 -25.24 -22.02 -9.04
CA ASN A 94 -24.86 -20.95 -9.99
C ASN A 94 -25.37 -19.57 -9.53
N ARG A 95 -26.63 -19.48 -9.09
CA ARG A 95 -27.19 -18.24 -8.53
C ARG A 95 -26.52 -17.84 -7.22
N CYS A 96 -26.21 -18.81 -6.37
CA CYS A 96 -25.52 -18.59 -5.10
C CYS A 96 -24.15 -17.93 -5.34
N VAL A 97 -23.35 -18.47 -6.26
CA VAL A 97 -22.02 -17.94 -6.59
C VAL A 97 -22.12 -16.50 -7.09
N GLN A 98 -23.02 -16.21 -8.02
CA GLN A 98 -23.22 -14.85 -8.53
C GLN A 98 -23.64 -13.89 -7.41
N LYS A 99 -24.58 -14.30 -6.56
CA LYS A 99 -25.06 -13.48 -5.44
C LYS A 99 -23.96 -13.25 -4.41
N TRP A 100 -23.17 -14.26 -4.08
CA TRP A 100 -22.07 -14.15 -3.13
C TRP A 100 -21.02 -13.14 -3.62
N MET A 101 -20.57 -13.26 -4.87
CA MET A 101 -19.59 -12.34 -5.46
C MET A 101 -20.10 -10.90 -5.49
N ALA A 102 -21.36 -10.68 -5.90
CA ALA A 102 -21.98 -9.36 -5.86
C ALA A 102 -22.10 -8.80 -4.43
N SER A 103 -22.39 -9.66 -3.46
CA SER A 103 -22.46 -9.28 -2.04
C SER A 103 -21.09 -8.87 -1.50
N GLN A 104 -20.04 -9.63 -1.81
CA GLN A 104 -18.67 -9.30 -1.42
C GLN A 104 -18.20 -7.96 -2.01
N GLN A 105 -18.53 -7.68 -3.28
CA GLN A 105 -18.22 -6.39 -3.89
C GLN A 105 -18.93 -5.25 -3.14
N ARG A 106 -20.23 -5.38 -2.90
CA ARG A 106 -21.00 -4.35 -2.19
C ARG A 106 -20.49 -4.12 -0.76
N ILE A 107 -20.15 -5.19 -0.04
CA ILE A 107 -19.55 -5.10 1.29
C ILE A 107 -18.22 -4.35 1.22
N SER A 108 -17.38 -4.64 0.23
CA SER A 108 -16.12 -3.93 0.01
C SER A 108 -16.33 -2.42 -0.18
N ASP A 109 -17.28 -2.02 -1.02
CA ASP A 109 -17.57 -0.61 -1.28
C ASP A 109 -18.03 0.11 0.00
N ARG A 110 -18.94 -0.50 0.78
CA ARG A 110 -19.40 0.08 2.04
C ARG A 110 -18.30 0.12 3.10
N PHE A 111 -17.44 -0.89 3.14
CA PHE A 111 -16.32 -0.94 4.07
C PHE A 111 -15.31 0.20 3.80
N GLN A 112 -15.04 0.48 2.52
CA GLN A 112 -14.17 1.60 2.14
C GLN A 112 -14.76 2.95 2.57
N GLU A 113 -16.08 3.15 2.39
CA GLU A 113 -16.76 4.35 2.86
C GLU A 113 -16.67 4.52 4.38
N HIS A 114 -16.91 3.47 5.15
CA HIS A 114 -16.80 3.51 6.60
C HIS A 114 -15.37 3.74 7.09
N ASN A 115 -14.38 3.13 6.46
CA ASN A 115 -12.98 3.32 6.82
C ASN A 115 -12.52 4.77 6.59
N ALA A 116 -12.99 5.40 5.50
CA ALA A 116 -12.75 6.82 5.23
C ALA A 116 -13.40 7.73 6.29
N GLN A 117 -14.64 7.42 6.71
CA GLN A 117 -15.32 8.15 7.78
C GLN A 117 -14.59 8.04 9.12
N LEU A 118 -14.14 6.83 9.50
CA LEU A 118 -13.37 6.61 10.73
C LEU A 118 -12.06 7.41 10.71
N THR A 119 -11.35 7.40 9.59
CA THR A 119 -10.11 8.19 9.42
C THR A 119 -10.37 9.70 9.56
N ALA A 120 -11.50 10.19 9.03
CA ALA A 120 -11.89 11.58 9.18
C ALA A 120 -12.30 11.95 10.62
N GLN A 121 -12.85 11.01 11.39
CA GLN A 121 -13.18 11.21 12.81
C GLN A 121 -11.93 11.22 13.70
N MET A 122 -10.92 10.40 13.39
CA MET A 122 -9.65 10.40 14.14
C MET A 122 -8.84 11.70 13.97
N ASN A 123 -9.11 12.49 12.93
CA ASN A 123 -8.43 13.75 12.64
C ASN A 123 -9.14 14.98 13.25
N LYS A 124 -10.11 14.78 14.15
CA LYS A 124 -10.76 15.82 14.95
C LYS A 124 -10.36 15.68 16.42
#